data_AF-A0A0C9UGD8-F1
#
_entry.id   AF-A0A0C9UGD8-F1
#
_cell.length_a   1.000
_cell.length_b   1.000
_cell.length_c   1.000
_cell.angle_alpha   90.00
_cell.angle_beta   90.00
_cell.angle_gamma   90.00
#
_symmetry.space_group_name_H-M   'P 1'
#
loop_
_entity.id
_entity.type
_entity.pdbx_description
1 polymer ?
#
loop_
_entity_poly.entity_id
_entity_poly.type
_entity_poly.pdbx_seq_one_letter_code
_entity_poly.pdbx_strand_id
1 'polypeptide(L)'
;ILKLWNNIGDVMNTPAKIGRALLMNTEQEKFLVSLLEHSPNLYLDELVKELEVQHGIHVSISTVWRTLQRLGMWHKKVCCLFDAPLVYSHSPVVSECSEAARTAFQWAVGVESLECLVYTNESDIDLHATYRLMGWS
;
A
#
# COMPACT_ATOMS: atom_id res chain seq x y z
N ILE A 1 3.32 -27.27 -33.71
CA ILE A 1 3.91 -27.82 -32.47
C ILE A 1 5.06 -28.80 -32.80
N LEU A 2 4.81 -29.95 -33.44
CA LEU A 2 5.88 -30.91 -33.82
C LEU A 2 7.01 -30.32 -34.68
N LYS A 3 6.70 -29.40 -35.60
CA LYS A 3 7.69 -28.70 -36.45
C LYS A 3 8.67 -27.80 -35.68
N LEU A 4 8.25 -27.21 -34.55
CA LEU A 4 9.09 -26.31 -33.74
C LEU A 4 10.06 -27.12 -32.88
N TRP A 5 9.57 -28.19 -32.24
CA TRP A 5 10.39 -29.10 -31.44
C TRP A 5 11.49 -29.77 -32.29
N ASN A 6 11.16 -30.25 -33.49
CA ASN A 6 12.14 -30.86 -34.40
C ASN A 6 13.22 -29.88 -34.92
N ASN A 7 13.00 -28.56 -34.87
CA ASN A 7 13.97 -27.57 -35.37
C ASN A 7 14.77 -26.88 -34.26
N ILE A 8 14.18 -26.66 -33.08
CA ILE A 8 14.73 -25.78 -32.04
C ILE A 8 14.94 -26.54 -30.72
N GLY A 9 14.34 -27.73 -30.54
CA GLY A 9 14.41 -28.51 -29.30
C GLY A 9 13.60 -27.92 -28.14
N ASP A 10 12.97 -26.76 -28.33
CA ASP A 10 12.19 -26.05 -27.33
C ASP A 10 10.91 -25.49 -27.94
N VAL A 11 9.81 -25.55 -27.19
CA VAL A 11 8.50 -25.03 -27.59
C VAL A 11 8.31 -23.68 -26.92
N MET A 12 9.05 -22.68 -27.39
CA MET A 12 8.88 -21.30 -26.96
C MET A 12 7.52 -20.77 -27.42
N ASN A 13 6.61 -20.52 -26.49
CA ASN A 13 5.34 -19.84 -26.74
C ASN A 13 5.59 -18.34 -26.88
N THR A 14 6.14 -17.91 -28.01
CA THR A 14 6.34 -16.50 -28.29
C THR A 14 4.97 -15.86 -28.57
N PRO A 15 4.58 -14.80 -27.81
CA PRO A 15 3.31 -14.14 -28.06
C PRO A 15 3.34 -13.52 -29.47
N ALA A 16 2.38 -13.89 -30.32
CA ALA A 16 2.31 -13.46 -31.72
C ALA A 16 2.13 -11.93 -31.89
N LYS A 17 1.82 -11.20 -30.81
CA LYS A 17 1.68 -9.75 -30.81
C LYS A 17 2.42 -9.16 -29.62
N ILE A 18 3.32 -8.24 -29.92
CA ILE A 18 3.87 -7.29 -28.95
C ILE A 18 2.72 -6.35 -28.57
N GLY A 19 2.47 -6.18 -27.28
CA GLY A 19 1.41 -5.31 -26.77
C GLY A 19 1.62 -3.83 -27.15
N ARG A 20 0.63 -2.98 -26.85
CA ARG A 20 0.74 -1.53 -27.07
C ARG A 20 1.96 -0.99 -26.30
N ALA A 21 2.76 -0.16 -26.98
CA ALA A 21 3.90 0.50 -26.36
C ALA A 21 3.46 1.25 -25.10
N LEU A 22 4.28 1.12 -24.05
CA LEU A 22 4.01 1.73 -22.76
C LEU A 22 4.04 3.26 -22.93
N LEU A 23 2.99 3.93 -22.46
CA LEU A 23 2.91 5.40 -22.53
C LEU A 23 3.96 6.06 -21.62
N MET A 24 4.46 5.30 -20.64
CA MET A 24 5.37 5.75 -19.60
C MET A 24 6.74 5.09 -19.79
N ASN A 25 7.80 5.88 -19.75
CA ASN A 25 9.17 5.39 -19.83
C ASN A 25 9.65 4.88 -18.46
N THR A 26 10.68 4.04 -18.47
CA THR A 26 11.28 3.48 -17.24
C THR A 26 11.73 4.55 -16.24
N GLU A 27 12.16 5.73 -16.71
CA GLU A 27 12.54 6.84 -15.83
C GLU A 27 11.35 7.43 -15.07
N GLN A 28 10.20 7.57 -15.75
CA GLN A 28 8.99 8.08 -15.15
C GLN A 28 8.40 7.08 -14.16
N GLU A 29 8.54 5.77 -14.44
CA GLU A 29 8.19 4.72 -13.48
C GLU A 29 9.03 4.82 -12.20
N LYS A 30 10.35 5.03 -12.33
CA LYS A 30 11.23 5.22 -11.17
C LYS A 30 10.87 6.47 -10.38
N PHE A 31 10.55 7.56 -11.07
CA PHE A 31 10.10 8.79 -10.42
C PHE A 31 8.81 8.55 -9.61
N LEU A 32 7.81 7.89 -10.22
CA LEU A 32 6.55 7.54 -9.56
C LEU A 32 6.78 6.72 -8.27
N VAL A 33 7.68 5.74 -8.32
CA VAL A 33 8.05 4.93 -7.13
C VAL A 33 8.70 5.80 -6.07
N SER A 34 9.67 6.64 -6.44
CA SER A 34 10.36 7.53 -5.49
C SER A 34 9.42 8.53 -4.81
N LEU A 35 8.42 9.02 -5.56
CA LEU A 35 7.41 9.94 -5.06
C LEU A 35 6.51 9.27 -4.02
N LEU A 36 6.13 8.01 -4.26
CA LEU A 36 5.34 7.20 -3.32
C LEU A 36 6.15 6.75 -2.09
N GLU A 37 7.44 6.50 -2.24
CA GLU A 37 8.33 6.24 -1.10
C GLU A 37 8.46 7.47 -0.19
N HIS A 38 8.50 8.67 -0.77
CA HIS A 38 8.57 9.91 -0.02
C HIS A 38 7.22 10.32 0.58
N SER A 39 6.12 10.07 -0.12
CA SER A 39 4.77 10.53 0.24
C SER A 39 3.73 9.49 -0.15
N PRO A 40 3.49 8.47 0.71
CA PRO A 40 2.57 7.37 0.40
C PRO A 40 1.09 7.76 0.44
N ASN A 41 0.77 8.98 0.90
CA ASN A 41 -0.59 9.47 1.07
C ASN A 41 -1.12 10.21 -0.17
N LEU A 42 -0.37 10.24 -1.27
CA LEU A 42 -0.77 10.94 -2.50
C LEU A 42 -1.88 10.19 -3.23
N TYR A 43 -2.89 10.95 -3.68
CA TYR A 43 -3.95 10.42 -4.51
C TYR A 43 -3.50 10.26 -5.98
N LEU A 44 -4.24 9.45 -6.74
CA LEU A 44 -3.86 9.16 -8.13
C LEU A 44 -3.88 10.39 -9.04
N ASP A 45 -4.79 11.33 -8.80
CA ASP A 45 -4.88 12.60 -9.51
C ASP A 45 -3.73 13.55 -9.15
N GLU A 46 -3.27 13.55 -7.89
CA GLU A 46 -2.07 14.27 -7.47
C GLU A 46 -0.83 13.69 -8.15
N LEU A 47 -0.70 12.36 -8.24
CA LEU A 47 0.39 11.71 -8.96
C LEU A 47 0.39 12.08 -10.45
N VAL A 48 -0.78 12.16 -11.09
CA VAL A 48 -0.88 12.63 -12.49
C VAL A 48 -0.36 14.07 -12.61
N LYS A 49 -0.74 14.95 -11.67
CA LYS A 49 -0.30 16.34 -11.68
C LYS A 49 1.21 16.47 -11.47
N GLU A 50 1.79 15.71 -10.55
CA GLU A 50 3.23 15.69 -10.31
C GLU A 50 4.00 15.18 -11.54
N LEU A 51 3.48 14.18 -12.24
CA LEU A 51 4.06 13.72 -13.51
C LEU A 51 3.98 14.77 -14.62
N GLU A 52 2.89 15.52 -14.69
CA GLU A 52 2.74 16.62 -15.65
C GLU A 52 3.71 17.76 -15.33
N VAL A 53 3.88 18.13 -14.05
CA VAL A 53 4.78 19.20 -13.62
C VAL A 53 6.25 18.85 -13.83
N GLN A 54 6.66 17.63 -13.47
CA GLN A 54 8.07 17.22 -13.48
C GLN A 54 8.53 16.69 -14.83
N HIS A 55 7.67 15.93 -15.53
CA HIS A 55 8.02 15.28 -16.79
C HIS A 55 7.28 15.83 -18.01
N GLY A 56 6.29 16.72 -17.84
CA GLY A 56 5.55 17.31 -18.95
C GLY A 56 4.58 16.33 -19.63
N ILE A 57 4.20 15.24 -18.97
CA ILE A 57 3.41 14.17 -19.58
C ILE A 57 2.02 14.13 -19.00
N HIS A 58 1.05 14.29 -19.89
CA HIS A 58 -0.35 14.14 -19.56
C HIS A 58 -0.78 12.67 -19.65
N VAL A 59 -0.76 11.97 -18.52
CA VAL A 59 -1.22 10.57 -18.41
C VAL A 59 -2.61 10.51 -17.79
N SER A 60 -3.43 9.54 -18.21
CA SER A 60 -4.72 9.31 -17.54
C SER A 60 -4.51 8.66 -16.16
N ILE A 61 -5.41 8.94 -15.22
CA ILE A 61 -5.46 8.28 -13.90
C ILE A 61 -5.41 6.74 -14.05
N SER A 62 -6.16 6.20 -15.02
CA SER A 62 -6.18 4.78 -15.34
C SER A 62 -4.81 4.25 -15.80
N THR A 63 -4.02 5.07 -16.50
CA THR A 63 -2.66 4.70 -16.92
C THR A 63 -1.75 4.60 -15.70
N VAL A 64 -1.78 5.62 -14.82
CA VAL A 64 -1.00 5.62 -13.57
C VAL A 64 -1.36 4.41 -12.73
N TRP A 65 -2.65 4.14 -12.55
CA TRP A 65 -3.13 2.98 -11.81
C TRP A 65 -2.62 1.64 -12.37
N ARG A 66 -2.72 1.43 -13.69
CA ARG A 66 -2.21 0.20 -14.33
C ARG A 66 -0.69 0.07 -14.18
N THR A 67 0.04 1.19 -14.25
CA THR A 67 1.49 1.21 -14.03
C THR A 67 1.81 0.80 -12.60
N LEU A 68 1.13 1.37 -11.61
CA LEU A 68 1.28 1.01 -10.19
C LEU A 68 0.99 -0.47 -9.94
N GLN A 69 -0.12 -0.99 -10.49
CA GLN A 69 -0.45 -2.42 -10.39
C GLN A 69 0.63 -3.31 -11.00
N ARG A 70 1.18 -2.94 -12.17
CA ARG A 70 2.28 -3.67 -12.81
C ARG A 70 3.56 -3.63 -11.98
N LEU A 71 3.82 -2.53 -11.28
CA LEU A 71 4.92 -2.39 -10.33
C LEU A 71 4.67 -3.13 -9.00
N GLY A 72 3.53 -3.80 -8.86
CA GLY A 72 3.18 -4.57 -7.66
C GLY A 72 2.68 -3.71 -6.50
N MET A 73 2.29 -2.45 -6.76
CA MET A 73 1.72 -1.57 -5.76
C MET A 73 0.20 -1.73 -5.72
N TRP A 74 -0.31 -2.13 -4.56
CA TRP A 74 -1.74 -2.26 -4.28
C TRP A 74 -2.08 -1.29 -3.17
N HIS A 75 -3.27 -0.68 -3.23
CA HIS A 75 -3.71 0.23 -2.19
C HIS A 75 -3.80 -0.53 -0.86
N LYS A 76 -2.99 -0.14 0.12
CA LYS A 76 -3.20 -0.58 1.50
C LYS A 76 -4.41 0.19 2.00
N LYS A 77 -5.44 -0.47 2.54
CA LYS A 77 -6.47 0.24 3.30
C LYS A 77 -5.71 1.06 4.35
N VAL A 78 -5.93 2.37 4.36
CA VAL A 78 -5.47 3.22 5.46
C VAL A 78 -6.26 2.74 6.66
N CYS A 79 -5.70 1.79 7.42
CA CYS A 79 -6.24 1.43 8.71
C CYS A 79 -6.14 2.72 9.53
N CYS A 80 -7.30 3.26 9.92
CA CYS A 80 -7.40 3.99 11.17
C CYS A 80 -6.71 3.11 12.20
N LEU A 81 -5.50 3.51 12.58
CA LEU A 81 -4.52 2.77 13.38
C LEU A 81 -5.19 1.86 14.41
N PHE A 82 -5.25 0.54 14.18
CA PHE A 82 -5.22 -0.49 15.24
C PHE A 82 -4.96 -1.91 14.72
N ASP A 83 -5.26 -2.24 13.45
CA ASP A 83 -5.14 -3.65 12.98
C ASP A 83 -4.28 -3.85 11.72
N ALA A 84 -2.96 -3.61 11.81
CA ALA A 84 -2.02 -4.24 10.87
C ALA A 84 -0.58 -4.31 11.41
N PRO A 85 -0.04 -5.51 11.69
CA PRO A 85 1.40 -5.69 11.81
C PRO A 85 1.98 -5.77 10.40
N LEU A 86 2.34 -4.63 9.81
CA LEU A 86 3.39 -4.50 8.80
C LEU A 86 3.55 -3.01 8.47
N VAL A 87 4.60 -2.43 9.05
CA VAL A 87 5.40 -1.30 8.56
C VAL A 87 4.65 -0.35 7.61
N TYR A 88 4.01 0.69 8.14
CA TYR A 88 3.87 1.99 7.45
C TYR A 88 3.75 3.05 8.55
N SER A 89 4.86 3.75 8.75
CA SER A 89 5.04 4.89 9.64
C SER A 89 4.36 6.14 9.06
N HIS A 90 4.04 7.07 9.96
CA HIS A 90 3.55 8.44 9.73
C HIS A 90 2.03 8.62 9.60
N SER A 91 1.35 8.53 10.76
CA SER A 91 0.17 9.35 11.05
C SER A 91 0.51 10.33 12.19
N PRO A 92 0.14 11.62 12.08
CA PRO A 92 0.48 12.66 13.06
C PRO A 92 -0.28 12.52 14.40
N VAL A 93 -1.20 11.55 14.51
CA VAL A 93 -2.01 11.34 15.72
C VAL A 93 -1.22 10.62 16.83
N VAL A 94 -0.02 10.10 16.54
CA VAL A 94 0.85 9.44 17.54
C VAL A 94 1.86 10.44 18.15
N SER A 95 1.54 11.74 18.22
CA SER A 95 2.44 12.73 18.81
C SER A 95 2.30 12.88 20.32
N GLU A 96 1.22 12.39 20.93
CA GLU A 96 0.99 12.51 22.39
C GLU A 96 1.31 11.23 23.17
N CYS A 97 1.50 10.11 22.47
CA CYS A 97 1.99 8.88 23.08
C CYS A 97 3.51 8.91 23.06
N SER A 98 4.16 9.33 24.15
CA SER A 98 5.61 9.19 24.22
C SER A 98 6.00 7.71 24.11
N GLU A 99 6.64 7.33 23.01
CA GLU A 99 7.20 5.99 22.79
C GLU A 99 8.12 5.58 23.95
N ALA A 100 8.76 6.56 24.58
CA ALA A 100 9.52 6.38 25.82
C ALA A 100 8.68 5.86 26.99
N ALA A 101 7.48 6.42 27.24
CA ALA A 101 6.59 5.92 28.30
C ALA A 101 6.06 4.52 27.98
N ARG A 102 5.78 4.21 26.71
CA ARG A 102 5.36 2.86 26.30
C ARG A 102 6.46 1.83 26.53
N THR A 103 7.69 2.17 26.15
CA THR A 103 8.86 1.30 26.33
C THR A 103 9.15 1.08 27.82
N ALA A 104 9.08 2.13 28.64
CA ALA A 104 9.27 2.05 30.08
C ALA A 104 8.18 1.19 30.76
N PHE A 105 6.91 1.36 30.35
CA PHE A 105 5.79 0.55 30.85
C PHE A 105 5.93 -0.92 30.44
N GLN A 106 6.25 -1.20 29.17
CA GLN A 106 6.49 -2.56 28.69
C GLN A 106 7.62 -3.26 29.45
N TRP A 107 8.69 -2.53 29.76
CA TRP A 107 9.79 -3.07 30.54
C TRP A 107 9.39 -3.35 32.00
N ALA A 108 8.65 -2.43 32.63
CA ALA A 108 8.16 -2.60 33.99
C ALA A 108 7.18 -3.79 34.11
N VAL A 109 6.24 -3.93 33.17
CA VAL A 109 5.24 -5.00 33.17
C VAL A 109 5.82 -6.34 32.71
N GLY A 110 6.83 -6.34 31.84
CA GLY A 110 7.46 -7.58 31.34
C GLY A 110 8.24 -8.37 32.40
N VAL A 111 8.52 -7.78 33.55
CA VAL A 111 9.13 -8.45 34.71
C VAL A 111 8.08 -9.22 35.53
N GLU A 112 6.82 -8.80 35.44
CA GLU A 112 5.71 -9.41 36.20
C GLU A 112 5.19 -10.68 35.51
N SER A 113 4.70 -11.62 36.31
CA SER A 113 4.09 -12.85 35.78
C SER A 113 2.73 -12.56 35.13
N LEU A 114 2.39 -13.27 34.07
CA LEU A 114 1.06 -13.13 33.44
C LEU A 114 -0.10 -13.46 34.41
N GLU A 115 0.18 -14.24 35.45
CA GLU A 115 -0.81 -14.66 36.45
C GLU A 115 -1.21 -13.52 37.41
N CYS A 116 -0.40 -12.47 37.54
CA CYS A 116 -0.72 -11.32 38.40
C CYS A 116 -1.28 -10.11 37.63
N LEU A 117 -1.44 -10.22 36.31
CA LEU A 117 -1.82 -9.11 35.46
C LEU A 117 -3.33 -9.08 35.22
N VAL A 118 -4.00 -8.06 35.76
CA VAL A 118 -5.44 -7.83 35.56
C VAL A 118 -5.62 -6.55 34.75
N TYR A 119 -6.21 -6.68 33.56
CA TYR A 119 -6.53 -5.54 32.72
C TYR A 119 -7.98 -5.13 32.94
N THR A 120 -8.20 -3.84 33.20
CA THR A 120 -9.52 -3.23 33.18
C THR A 120 -9.52 -2.16 32.11
N ASN A 121 -10.54 -2.17 31.26
CA ASN A 121 -10.77 -1.09 30.33
C ASN A 121 -12.19 -0.54 30.53
N GLU A 122 -12.31 0.77 30.53
CA GLU A 122 -13.60 1.43 30.40
C GLU A 122 -13.90 1.48 28.91
N SER A 123 -14.88 0.70 28.47
CA SER A 123 -15.42 0.79 27.10
C SER A 123 -16.81 1.38 27.18
N ASP A 124 -17.05 2.47 26.46
CA ASP A 124 -18.39 3.03 26.32
C ASP A 124 -19.19 2.22 25.30
N ILE A 125 -20.46 1.96 25.60
CA ILE A 125 -21.37 1.21 24.72
C ILE A 125 -22.41 2.20 24.22
N ASP A 126 -22.23 2.68 22.98
CA ASP A 126 -23.25 3.46 22.30
C ASP A 126 -24.30 2.53 21.67
N LEU A 127 -25.51 2.52 22.24
CA LEU A 127 -26.66 1.77 21.72
C LEU A 127 -27.19 2.33 20.38
N HIS A 128 -26.77 3.53 19.99
CA HIS A 128 -27.11 4.14 18.70
C HIS A 128 -26.06 3.89 17.62
N ALA A 129 -24.95 3.21 17.94
CA ALA A 129 -23.93 2.88 16.95
C ALA A 129 -24.48 1.91 15.90
N THR A 130 -24.89 2.43 14.75
CA THR A 130 -25.26 1.62 13.59
C THR A 130 -24.02 1.32 12.74
N TYR A 131 -23.69 0.04 12.58
CA TYR A 131 -22.66 -0.37 11.61
C TYR A 131 -23.18 -0.22 10.18
N ARG A 132 -22.36 0.35 9.29
CA ARG A 132 -22.62 0.29 7.84
C ARG A 132 -22.48 -1.16 7.38
N LEU A 133 -23.59 -1.86 7.21
CA LEU A 133 -23.61 -3.10 6.43
C LEU A 133 -23.20 -2.73 5.00
N MET A 134 -22.17 -3.39 4.48
CA MET A 134 -21.69 -3.17 3.11
C MET A 134 -22.86 -3.39 2.13
N GLY A 135 -23.44 -2.31 1.64
CA GLY A 135 -24.59 -2.35 0.74
C GLY A 135 -24.14 -2.77 -0.65
N TRP A 136 -24.76 -3.84 -1.15
CA TRP A 136 -24.92 -4.03 -2.59
C TRP A 136 -26.39 -3.70 -2.87
N SER A 137 -26.64 -2.53 -3.44
CA SER A 137 -27.93 -2.15 -4.03
C SER A 137 -27.73 -1.81 -5.49
#